data_AF-Q6LWP8-F1
#
_entry.id   AF-Q6LWP8-F1
#
_cell.length_a   1.000
_cell.length_b   1.000
_cell.length_c   1.000
_cell.angle_alpha   90.00
_cell.angle_beta   90.00
_cell.angle_gamma   90.00
#
_symmetry.space_group_name_H-M   'P 1'
#
loop_
_entity.id
_entity.type
_entity.pdbx_description
1 polymer ?
#
loop_
_entity_poly.entity_id
_entity_poly.type
_entity_poly.pdbx_seq_one_letter_code
_entity_poly.pdbx_strand_id
1 'polypeptide(L)' 'MENRELVMETAPYVQNMEYIRELIEESENIEELKIKLTELIYNEQNVGKKTDLKILMEKIEELGL' A
#
# COMPACT_ATOMS: atom_id res chain seq x y z
N MET A 1 10.39 7.45 -9.01
CA MET A 1 9.73 8.70 -8.59
C MET A 1 8.39 8.38 -7.95
N GLU A 2 7.59 7.53 -8.60
CA GLU A 2 6.28 7.02 -8.15
C GLU A 2 6.27 6.52 -6.70
N ASN A 3 7.25 5.69 -6.28
CA ASN A 3 7.28 5.15 -4.91
C ASN A 3 7.33 6.23 -3.81
N ARG A 4 8.03 7.35 -4.03
CA ARG A 4 8.17 8.40 -3.01
C ARG A 4 6.88 9.20 -2.87
N GLU A 5 6.21 9.48 -3.98
CA GLU A 5 4.92 10.17 -4.01
C GLU A 5 3.85 9.29 -3.35
N LEU A 6 3.79 8.01 -3.71
CA LEU A 6 2.85 7.06 -3.10
C LEU A 6 3.02 6.94 -1.58
N VAL A 7 4.26 6.88 -1.09
CA VAL A 7 4.54 6.90 0.37
C VAL A 7 4.06 8.19 1.01
N MET A 8 4.31 9.36 0.39
CA MET A 8 3.91 10.66 0.93
C MET A 8 2.39 10.83 0.99
N GLU A 9 1.66 10.39 -0.03
CA GLU A 9 0.20 10.48 -0.10
C GLU A 9 -0.49 9.46 0.82
N THR A 10 0.15 8.33 1.10
CA THR A 10 -0.41 7.28 1.96
C THR A 10 -0.13 7.52 3.45
N ALA A 11 1.06 8.07 3.79
CA ALA A 11 1.54 8.22 5.16
C ALA A 11 0.57 8.91 6.15
N PRO A 12 -0.19 9.95 5.78
CA PRO A 12 -1.12 10.62 6.70
C PRO A 12 -2.31 9.77 7.15
N TYR A 13 -2.60 8.68 6.44
CA TYR A 13 -3.84 7.92 6.60
C TYR A 13 -3.63 6.55 7.24
N VAL A 14 -2.40 6.05 7.26
CA VAL A 14 -2.06 4.70 7.74
C VAL A 14 -1.50 4.73 9.15
N GLN A 15 -1.77 3.67 9.91
CA GLN A 15 -1.26 3.53 11.27
C GLN A 15 0.19 3.03 11.28
N ASN A 16 0.53 2.12 10.37
CA ASN A 16 1.87 1.54 10.26
C ASN A 16 2.58 1.95 8.96
N MET A 17 3.17 3.15 8.96
CA MET A 17 3.90 3.68 7.81
C MET A 17 5.11 2.85 7.42
N GLU A 18 5.82 2.26 8.40
CA GLU A 18 7.00 1.44 8.12
C GLU A 18 6.64 0.22 7.28
N TYR A 19 5.56 -0.48 7.64
CA TYR A 19 5.04 -1.61 6.88
C TYR A 19 4.63 -1.24 5.45
N ILE A 20 3.93 -0.11 5.29
CA ILE A 20 3.54 0.39 3.95
C ILE A 20 4.77 0.72 3.10
N ARG A 21 5.77 1.36 3.69
CA ARG A 21 7.01 1.70 2.99
C ARG A 21 7.75 0.45 2.54
N GLU A 22 7.87 -0.55 3.41
CA GLU A 22 8.51 -1.84 3.09
C GLU A 22 7.81 -2.51 1.89
N LEU A 23 6.47 -2.59 1.89
CA LEU A 23 5.72 -3.16 0.77
C LEU A 23 5.99 -2.48 -0.57
N ILE A 24 6.10 -1.15 -0.56
CA ILE A 24 6.38 -0.35 -1.75
C ILE A 24 7.84 -0.54 -2.20
N GLU A 25 8.79 -0.58 -1.26
CA GLU A 25 10.22 -0.77 -1.55
C GLU A 25 10.54 -2.21 -2.03
N GLU A 26 9.79 -3.21 -1.56
CA GLU A 26 9.94 -4.62 -1.94
C GLU A 26 9.25 -5.00 -3.26
N SER A 27 8.52 -4.08 -3.88
CA SER A 27 7.83 -4.33 -5.15
C SER A 27 8.61 -3.71 -6.31
N GLU A 28 8.83 -4.48 -7.38
CA GLU A 28 9.60 -4.04 -8.55
C GLU A 28 8.84 -2.99 -9.36
N ASN A 29 7.51 -3.05 -9.34
CA ASN A 29 6.61 -2.11 -10.02
C ASN A 29 5.21 -2.10 -9.36
N ILE A 30 4.37 -1.16 -9.79
CA ILE A 30 3.02 -0.97 -9.22
C ILE A 30 2.10 -2.18 -9.45
N GLU A 31 2.21 -2.86 -10.60
CA GLU A 31 1.37 -4.03 -10.87
C GLU A 31 1.67 -5.18 -9.90
N GLU A 32 2.96 -5.43 -9.63
CA GLU A 32 3.36 -6.39 -8.60
C GLU A 32 2.85 -6.00 -7.20
N LEU A 33 2.93 -4.70 -6.87
CA LEU A 33 2.40 -4.19 -5.60
C LEU A 33 0.88 -4.43 -5.50
N LYS A 34 0.10 -4.15 -6.55
CA LYS A 34 -1.35 -4.40 -6.57
C LYS A 34 -1.68 -5.89 -6.35
N ILE A 35 -0.93 -6.78 -6.98
CA ILE A 35 -1.10 -8.24 -6.80
C ILE A 35 -0.83 -8.61 -5.34
N LYS A 36 0.31 -8.19 -4.77
CA LYS A 36 0.66 -8.42 -3.36
C LYS A 36 -0.40 -7.87 -2.41
N LEU A 37 -0.86 -6.64 -2.62
CA LEU A 37 -1.89 -6.01 -1.80
C LEU A 37 -3.19 -6.79 -1.83
N THR A 38 -3.61 -7.28 -3.00
CA THR A 38 -4.84 -8.08 -3.14
C THR A 38 -4.76 -9.35 -2.29
N GLU A 39 -3.63 -10.06 -2.35
CA GLU A 39 -3.41 -11.28 -1.55
C GLU A 39 -3.36 -10.98 -0.06
N LEU A 40 -2.64 -9.92 0.35
CA LEU A 40 -2.52 -9.51 1.74
C LEU A 40 -3.88 -9.08 2.31
N ILE A 41 -4.63 -8.25 1.59
CA ILE A 41 -5.97 -7.79 2.01
C ILE A 41 -6.92 -8.98 2.19
N TYR A 42 -6.87 -9.96 1.28
CA TYR A 42 -7.74 -11.14 1.38
C TYR A 42 -7.46 -11.95 2.65
N ASN A 43 -6.18 -12.21 2.94
CA ASN A 43 -5.76 -13.10 4.02
C ASN A 43 -5.64 -12.42 5.39
N GLU A 44 -5.44 -11.10 5.45
CA GLU A 44 -5.20 -10.37 6.70
C GLU A 44 -6.43 -10.39 7.62
N GLN A 45 -6.19 -10.79 8.86
CA GLN A 45 -7.19 -10.89 9.93
C GLN A 45 -7.12 -9.69 10.88
N ASN A 46 -5.97 -9.02 10.97
CA ASN A 46 -5.83 -7.79 11.73
C ASN A 46 -6.52 -6.63 11.01
N VAL A 47 -7.60 -6.11 11.60
CA VAL A 47 -8.42 -5.05 11.00
C VAL A 47 -7.63 -3.78 10.71
N GLY A 48 -6.70 -3.38 11.60
CA GLY A 48 -5.86 -2.20 11.41
C GLY A 48 -4.94 -2.34 10.21
N LYS A 49 -4.17 -3.44 10.14
CA LYS A 49 -3.32 -3.76 8.99
C LYS A 49 -4.10 -3.86 7.68
N LYS A 50 -5.26 -4.52 7.71
CA LYS A 50 -6.14 -4.64 6.54
C LYS A 50 -6.65 -3.29 6.06
N THR A 51 -6.90 -2.36 6.98
CA THR A 51 -7.31 -0.98 6.65
C THR A 51 -6.15 -0.22 6.01
N ASP A 52 -4.96 -0.28 6.59
CA ASP A 52 -3.76 0.35 6.02
C ASP A 52 -3.48 -0.14 4.59
N LEU A 53 -3.60 -1.45 4.35
CA LEU A 53 -3.44 -2.06 3.03
C LEU A 53 -4.49 -1.57 2.01
N LYS A 54 -5.75 -1.41 2.44
CA LYS A 54 -6.82 -0.89 1.58
C LYS A 54 -6.61 0.59 1.24
N ILE A 55 -6.16 1.39 2.20
CA ILE A 55 -5.82 2.79 1.98
C ILE A 55 -4.72 2.91 0.93
N LEU A 56 -3.66 2.09 1.05
CA LEU A 56 -2.61 2.07 0.04
C LEU A 56 -3.15 1.73 -1.36
N MET A 57 -4.02 0.71 -1.47
CA MET A 57 -4.66 0.37 -2.75
C MET A 57 -5.49 1.53 -3.32
N GLU A 58 -6.29 2.19 -2.48
CA GLU A 58 -7.09 3.36 -2.88
C GLU A 58 -6.20 4.50 -3.38
N LYS A 59 -5.06 4.77 -2.73
CA LYS A 59 -4.10 5.79 -3.19
C LYS A 59 -3.46 5.46 -4.53
N ILE A 60 -3.16 4.19 -4.78
CA ILE A 60 -2.67 3.76 -6.10
C ILE A 60 -3.71 4.08 -7.18
N GLU A 61 -4.99 3.76 -6.94
CA GLU A 61 -6.08 4.04 -7.87
C GLU A 61 -6.32 5.54 -8.07
N GLU A 62 -6.29 6.35 -7.00
CA GLU A 62 -6.44 7.81 -7.05
C GLU A 62 -5.33 8.49 -7.86
N LEU A 63 -4.09 7.99 -7.78
CA LEU A 63 -2.94 8.50 -8.51
C LEU A 63 -2.88 8.02 -9.96
N GLY A 64 -3.74 7.07 -10.36
CA GLY A 64 -3.72 6.47 -11.70
C GLY A 64 -2.47 5.63 -11.97
N LEU A 65 -1.88 5.07 -10.91
CA LEU A 65 -0.75 4.13 -10.95
C LEU A 65 -1.28 2.70 -11.16
#